data_AF-A0A8W8HRZ6-F1
#
_entry.id   AF-A0A8W8HRZ6-F1
#
_cell.length_a   1.000
_cell.length_b   1.000
_cell.length_c   1.000
_cell.angle_alpha   90.00
_cell.angle_beta   90.00
_cell.angle_gamma   90.00
#
_symmetry.space_group_name_H-M   'P 1'
#
loop_
_entity.id
_entity.type
_entity.pdbx_description
1 polymer ?
#
loop_
_entity_poly.entity_id
_entity_poly.type
_entity_poly.pdbx_seq_one_letter_code
_entity_poly.pdbx_strand_id
1 'polypeptide(L)'
;MTTADTSYAFGWKNGYYRGNRILRHTGTTFGYSSLVTLFPDLNLDRTVSASRPLSEYVGIYHNDAYGEVRNTMEGKNHLILNYGVASWKLWPKYSHDQFQVEGQGMLFETLDIHQIKFHSSHSKIISVEIITFQSNAPPTFTKMSSNQHISSELG
;
A
#
# COMPACT_ATOMS: atom_id res chain seq x y z
N MET A 1 21.85 16.55 -15.89
CA MET A 1 20.75 17.29 -15.22
C MET A 1 21.17 17.50 -13.78
N THR A 2 21.41 18.75 -13.40
CA THR A 2 22.04 19.17 -12.15
C THR A 2 21.08 18.96 -10.98
N THR A 3 21.44 18.11 -10.02
CA THR A 3 20.75 18.02 -8.73
C THR A 3 20.98 19.32 -7.97
N ALA A 4 19.95 20.15 -7.88
CA ALA A 4 20.00 21.40 -7.10
C ALA A 4 20.11 21.08 -5.61
N ASP A 5 20.99 21.83 -4.95
CA ASP A 5 21.55 21.54 -3.65
C ASP A 5 20.53 21.58 -2.51
N THR A 6 20.67 20.57 -1.67
CA THR A 6 20.18 20.33 -0.32
C THR A 6 20.18 21.57 0.59
N SER A 7 19.00 22.02 1.03
CA SER A 7 18.95 22.80 2.27
C SER A 7 19.35 21.91 3.46
N TYR A 8 20.37 22.33 4.20
CA TYR A 8 20.89 21.68 5.41
C TYR A 8 20.17 22.24 6.63
N ALA A 9 19.43 21.41 7.37
CA ALA A 9 18.81 21.80 8.62
C ALA A 9 19.23 20.82 9.72
N PHE A 10 20.03 21.29 10.68
CA PHE A 10 20.40 20.53 11.89
C PHE A 10 20.94 19.10 11.64
N GLY A 11 21.81 18.91 10.64
CA GLY A 11 22.43 17.60 10.35
C GLY A 11 21.63 16.70 9.39
N TRP A 12 20.41 17.08 9.02
CA TRP A 12 19.58 16.31 8.09
C TRP A 12 19.75 16.79 6.65
N LYS A 13 19.90 15.84 5.72
CA LYS A 13 19.86 16.06 4.27
C LYS A 13 18.44 15.94 3.78
N ASN A 14 17.90 17.02 3.23
CA ASN A 14 16.59 17.00 2.57
C ASN A 14 16.71 16.36 1.18
N GLY A 15 15.69 15.62 0.75
CA GLY A 15 15.66 15.04 -0.58
C GLY A 15 14.23 14.68 -1.00
N TYR A 16 14.11 14.14 -2.20
CA TYR A 16 12.86 13.55 -2.68
C TYR A 16 13.12 12.09 -3.07
N TYR A 17 12.29 11.17 -2.59
CA TYR A 17 12.30 9.78 -2.98
C TYR A 17 10.92 9.39 -3.50
N ARG A 18 10.85 8.99 -4.77
CA ARG A 18 9.60 8.62 -5.48
C ARG A 18 8.48 9.66 -5.32
N GLY A 19 8.83 10.95 -5.37
CA GLY A 19 7.92 12.08 -5.24
C GLY A 19 7.60 12.52 -3.81
N ASN A 20 8.04 11.76 -2.79
CA ASN A 20 7.85 12.12 -1.38
C ASN A 20 9.09 12.83 -0.84
N ARG A 21 8.89 13.90 -0.07
CA ARG A 21 9.97 14.55 0.66
C ARG A 21 10.55 13.57 1.69
N ILE A 22 11.88 13.51 1.75
CA ILE A 22 12.61 12.75 2.75
C ILE A 22 13.57 13.64 3.52
N LEU A 23 13.75 13.33 4.80
CA LEU A 23 14.85 13.84 5.61
C LEU A 23 15.79 12.66 5.87
N ARG A 24 17.05 12.78 5.48
CA ARG A 24 18.02 11.68 5.54
C ARG A 24 19.23 12.07 6.37
N HIS A 25 19.65 11.19 7.28
CA HIS A 25 20.92 11.31 8.00
C HIS A 25 21.78 10.08 7.74
N THR A 26 23.06 10.29 7.46
CA THR A 26 24.04 9.22 7.22
C THR A 26 25.18 9.37 8.20
N GLY A 27 25.48 8.31 8.97
CA GLY A 27 26.66 8.25 9.85
C GLY A 27 27.60 7.16 9.36
N THR A 28 28.91 7.44 9.35
CA THR A 28 29.92 6.41 9.06
C THR A 28 31.03 6.47 10.10
N THR A 29 31.49 5.30 10.53
CA THR A 29 32.65 5.09 11.40
C THR A 29 33.38 3.83 10.92
N PHE A 30 34.63 3.61 11.34
CA PHE A 30 35.42 2.44 10.91
C PHE A 30 34.62 1.13 11.01
N GLY A 31 34.29 0.56 9.85
CA GLY A 31 33.54 -0.70 9.72
C GLY A 31 32.02 -0.61 9.85
N TYR A 32 31.44 0.57 10.13
CA TYR A 32 30.00 0.72 10.38
C TYR A 32 29.39 1.89 9.62
N SER A 33 28.22 1.67 9.03
CA SER A 33 27.40 2.70 8.41
C SER A 33 25.97 2.65 8.96
N SER A 34 25.40 3.84 9.17
CA SER A 34 24.01 4.01 9.61
C SER A 34 23.29 4.92 8.64
N LEU A 35 22.14 4.47 8.15
CA LEU A 35 21.25 5.23 7.28
C LEU A 35 19.91 5.41 8.00
N VAL A 36 19.52 6.67 8.22
CA VAL A 36 18.19 7.03 8.74
C VAL A 36 17.48 7.87 7.69
N THR A 37 16.26 7.48 7.32
CA THR A 37 15.43 8.22 6.37
C THR A 37 14.03 8.40 6.96
N LEU A 38 13.57 9.64 7.06
CA LEU A 38 12.25 10.03 7.51
C LEU A 38 11.41 10.48 6.31
N PHE A 39 10.13 10.16 6.32
CA PHE A 39 9.15 10.59 5.33
C PHE A 39 8.11 11.49 6.01
N PRO A 40 8.43 12.77 6.28
CA PRO A 40 7.60 13.66 7.10
C PRO A 40 6.22 13.93 6.50
N ASP A 41 6.07 13.83 5.18
CA ASP A 41 4.82 14.06 4.48
C ASP A 41 3.99 12.76 4.32
N LEU A 42 4.55 11.63 4.75
CA LEU A 42 3.85 10.35 4.84
C LEU A 42 3.00 10.33 6.12
N ASN A 43 2.01 11.22 6.19
CA ASN A 43 1.03 11.21 7.26
C ASN A 43 0.09 10.01 7.06
N LEU A 44 0.46 8.88 7.65
CA LEU A 44 -0.48 7.78 7.91
C LEU A 44 -1.48 8.25 8.95
N ASP A 45 -2.52 8.95 8.51
CA ASP A 45 -3.59 9.35 9.39
C ASP A 45 -4.46 8.14 9.72
N ARG A 46 -4.17 7.54 10.87
CA ARG A 46 -4.87 6.36 11.39
C ARG A 46 -6.28 6.65 11.89
N THR A 47 -6.75 7.89 11.78
CA THR A 47 -8.11 8.30 12.17
C THR A 47 -9.06 8.38 10.98
N VAL A 48 -8.52 8.34 9.75
CA VAL A 48 -9.33 8.35 8.53
C VAL A 48 -10.14 7.06 8.44
N SER A 49 -11.40 7.20 8.06
CA SER A 49 -12.28 6.07 7.75
C SER A 49 -12.36 5.87 6.25
N ALA A 50 -12.49 4.62 5.81
CA ALA A 50 -12.71 4.31 4.40
C ALA A 50 -14.01 4.95 3.90
N SER A 51 -14.03 5.36 2.63
CA SER A 51 -15.21 6.01 2.05
C SER A 51 -16.42 5.09 1.90
N ARG A 52 -16.21 3.77 2.00
CA ARG A 52 -17.22 2.70 1.92
C ARG A 52 -16.95 1.69 3.03
N PRO A 53 -17.93 0.87 3.44
CA PRO A 53 -17.69 -0.21 4.40
C PRO A 53 -16.58 -1.14 3.91
N LEU A 54 -15.62 -1.46 4.78
CA LEU A 54 -14.43 -2.24 4.42
C LEU A 54 -14.75 -3.61 3.79
N SER A 55 -15.90 -4.18 4.15
CA SER A 55 -16.44 -5.42 3.59
C SER A 55 -16.64 -5.39 2.08
N GLU A 56 -16.89 -4.22 1.47
CA GLU A 56 -17.05 -4.11 0.01
C GLU A 56 -15.74 -4.35 -0.75
N TYR A 57 -14.60 -4.04 -0.12
CA TYR A 57 -13.27 -4.21 -0.72
C TYR A 57 -12.75 -5.65 -0.56
N VAL A 58 -13.39 -6.47 0.28
CA VAL A 58 -13.06 -7.88 0.48
C VAL A 58 -13.37 -8.68 -0.78
N GLY A 59 -12.45 -9.57 -1.15
CA GLY A 59 -12.59 -10.44 -2.30
C GLY A 59 -11.27 -10.90 -2.89
N ILE A 60 -11.38 -11.71 -3.93
CA ILE A 60 -10.25 -12.16 -4.75
C ILE A 60 -10.25 -11.34 -6.03
N TYR A 61 -9.10 -10.77 -6.37
CA TYR A 61 -8.88 -10.01 -7.58
C TYR A 61 -7.78 -10.68 -8.40
N HIS A 62 -7.95 -10.74 -9.71
CA HIS A 62 -7.06 -11.47 -10.60
C HIS A 62 -6.53 -10.60 -11.73
N ASN A 63 -5.28 -10.85 -12.10
CA ASN A 63 -4.64 -10.33 -13.28
C ASN A 63 -3.89 -11.46 -13.99
N ASP A 64 -4.01 -11.56 -15.31
CA ASP A 64 -3.41 -12.68 -16.07
C ASP A 64 -1.88 -12.73 -16.01
N ALA A 65 -1.21 -11.59 -15.86
CA ALA A 65 0.25 -11.51 -15.82
C ALA A 65 0.83 -11.63 -14.39
N TYR A 66 0.05 -11.23 -13.38
CA TYR A 66 0.51 -11.12 -11.99
C TYR A 66 -0.20 -12.11 -11.05
N GLY A 67 -1.21 -12.84 -11.51
CA GLY A 67 -1.97 -13.79 -10.71
C GLY A 67 -2.99 -13.11 -9.79
N GLU A 68 -3.22 -13.72 -8.63
CA GLU A 68 -4.30 -13.34 -7.73
C GLU A 68 -3.82 -12.57 -6.50
N VAL A 69 -4.60 -11.56 -6.11
CA VAL A 69 -4.48 -10.86 -4.84
C VAL A 69 -5.77 -11.04 -4.05
N ARG A 70 -5.64 -11.15 -2.73
CA ARG A 70 -6.78 -11.37 -1.84
C ARG A 70 -6.86 -10.29 -0.78
N ASN A 71 -7.98 -9.58 -0.74
CA ASN A 71 -8.28 -8.64 0.33
C ASN A 71 -9.14 -9.32 1.38
N THR A 72 -8.67 -9.29 2.63
CA THR A 72 -9.33 -9.88 3.80
C THR A 72 -9.49 -8.86 4.90
N MET A 73 -10.49 -9.03 5.75
CA MET A 73 -10.64 -8.23 6.97
C MET A 73 -9.73 -8.76 8.07
N GLU A 74 -8.97 -7.89 8.71
CA GLU A 74 -8.35 -8.13 10.01
C GLU A 74 -9.21 -7.44 11.08
N GLY A 75 -10.05 -8.24 11.76
CA GLY A 75 -11.01 -7.73 12.72
C GLY A 75 -12.09 -6.86 12.08
N LYS A 76 -12.42 -5.74 12.71
CA LYS A 76 -13.52 -4.85 12.28
C LYS A 76 -13.08 -3.61 11.51
N ASN A 77 -11.80 -3.24 11.59
CA ASN A 77 -11.33 -1.91 11.21
C ASN A 77 -10.16 -1.92 10.22
N HIS A 78 -9.54 -3.06 9.97
CA HIS A 78 -8.38 -3.14 9.08
C HIS A 78 -8.67 -4.07 7.92
N LEU A 79 -8.17 -3.67 6.75
CA LEU A 79 -8.13 -4.50 5.56
C LEU A 79 -6.69 -4.96 5.36
N ILE A 80 -6.51 -6.23 4.99
CA ILE A 80 -5.22 -6.86 4.70
C ILE A 80 -5.23 -7.31 3.24
N LEU A 81 -4.24 -6.87 2.48
CA LEU A 81 -3.93 -7.38 1.15
C LEU A 81 -2.98 -8.56 1.31
N ASN A 82 -3.31 -9.69 0.71
CA ASN A 82 -2.45 -10.86 0.64
C ASN A 82 -2.08 -11.11 -0.81
N TYR A 83 -0.79 -11.28 -1.07
CA TYR A 83 -0.27 -11.61 -2.39
C TYR A 83 0.89 -12.59 -2.23
N GLY A 84 0.69 -13.81 -2.74
CA GLY A 84 1.62 -14.92 -2.50
C GLY A 84 1.82 -15.18 -1.00
N VAL A 85 3.06 -15.02 -0.53
CA VAL A 85 3.47 -15.26 0.87
C VAL A 85 3.57 -13.99 1.71
N ALA A 86 3.28 -12.83 1.12
CA ALA A 86 3.39 -11.54 1.79
C ALA A 86 2.00 -10.92 2.02
N SER A 87 1.92 -10.13 3.09
CA SER A 87 0.71 -9.46 3.53
C SER A 87 1.00 -7.99 3.83
N TRP A 88 0.04 -7.13 3.50
CA TRP A 88 0.12 -5.71 3.80
C TRP A 88 -1.15 -5.21 4.45
N LYS A 89 -0.99 -4.38 5.47
CA LYS A 89 -2.07 -3.65 6.12
C LYS A 89 -2.44 -2.42 5.30
N LEU A 90 -3.73 -2.20 5.16
CA LEU A 90 -4.28 -1.09 4.38
C LEU A 90 -4.88 -0.03 5.29
N TRP A 91 -4.42 1.19 5.08
CA TRP A 91 -4.88 2.38 5.77
C TRP A 91 -5.66 3.25 4.79
N PRO A 92 -6.93 3.60 5.08
CA PRO A 92 -7.71 4.47 4.21
C PRO A 92 -7.05 5.85 4.08
N LYS A 93 -7.14 6.44 2.89
CA LYS A 93 -6.75 7.84 2.65
C LYS A 93 -7.99 8.72 2.48
N TYR A 94 -7.80 10.03 2.64
CA TYR A 94 -8.82 11.04 2.38
C TYR A 94 -9.38 11.00 0.94
N SER A 95 -8.57 10.52 -0.02
CA SER A 95 -9.01 10.33 -1.40
C SER A 95 -9.93 9.13 -1.52
N HIS A 96 -11.06 9.30 -2.21
CA HIS A 96 -12.07 8.26 -2.42
C HIS A 96 -11.44 6.97 -2.97
N ASP A 97 -11.75 5.83 -2.34
CA ASP A 97 -11.31 4.51 -2.76
C ASP A 97 -9.77 4.33 -2.86
N GLN A 98 -8.98 5.14 -2.15
CA GLN A 98 -7.52 5.00 -2.08
C GLN A 98 -7.06 4.55 -0.70
N PHE A 99 -6.08 3.64 -0.70
CA PHE A 99 -5.50 3.12 0.53
C PHE A 99 -3.98 3.20 0.47
N GLN A 100 -3.40 3.58 1.59
CA GLN A 100 -1.98 3.48 1.83
C GLN A 100 -1.65 2.10 2.38
N VAL A 101 -0.49 1.58 2.01
CA VAL A 101 -0.11 0.20 2.29
C VAL A 101 1.07 0.18 3.24
N GLU A 102 0.99 -0.64 4.28
CA GLU A 102 2.05 -0.90 5.25
C GLU A 102 2.37 -2.39 5.26
N GLY A 103 3.58 -2.76 4.87
CA GLY A 103 4.01 -4.16 4.85
C GLY A 103 4.03 -4.79 6.23
N GLN A 104 3.60 -6.05 6.34
CA GLN A 104 3.64 -6.80 7.58
C GLN A 104 4.58 -8.01 7.48
N GLY A 105 5.32 -8.28 8.58
CA GLY A 105 6.20 -9.44 8.71
C GLY A 105 7.58 -9.23 8.11
N MET A 106 8.30 -10.32 7.84
CA MET A 106 9.68 -10.27 7.31
C MET A 106 9.74 -10.20 5.78
N LEU A 107 8.66 -10.58 5.10
CA LEU A 107 8.66 -10.79 3.64
C LEU A 107 8.11 -9.61 2.83
N PHE A 108 7.63 -8.53 3.47
CA PHE A 108 7.13 -7.36 2.74
C PHE A 108 8.23 -6.63 1.95
N GLU A 109 9.50 -6.73 2.37
CA GLU A 109 10.63 -6.10 1.66
C GLU A 109 10.85 -6.66 0.25
N THR A 110 10.26 -7.82 -0.07
CA THR A 110 10.33 -8.40 -1.41
C THR A 110 9.48 -7.64 -2.43
N LEU A 111 8.41 -6.94 -2.00
CA LEU A 111 7.51 -6.19 -2.88
C LEU A 111 7.08 -4.88 -2.22
N ASP A 112 7.59 -3.78 -2.75
CA ASP A 112 7.44 -2.43 -2.18
C ASP A 112 6.15 -1.74 -2.67
N ILE A 113 5.02 -2.14 -2.09
CA ILE A 113 3.69 -1.60 -2.38
C ILE A 113 3.45 -0.34 -1.57
N HIS A 114 3.25 0.79 -2.23
CA HIS A 114 3.08 2.09 -1.53
C HIS A 114 1.63 2.51 -1.39
N GLN A 115 0.84 2.21 -2.42
CA GLN A 115 -0.54 2.67 -2.54
C GLN A 115 -1.31 1.69 -3.41
N ILE A 116 -2.60 1.58 -3.09
CA ILE A 116 -3.56 0.94 -3.97
C ILE A 116 -4.76 1.85 -4.18
N LYS A 117 -5.41 1.67 -5.32
CA LYS A 117 -6.64 2.38 -5.68
C LYS A 117 -7.68 1.37 -6.11
N PHE A 118 -8.87 1.48 -5.58
CA PHE A 118 -10.00 0.69 -6.04
C PHE A 118 -10.78 1.47 -7.09
N HIS A 119 -11.18 0.78 -8.14
CA HIS A 119 -12.08 1.33 -9.14
C HIS A 119 -13.47 0.73 -8.94
N SER A 120 -14.44 1.62 -8.79
CA SER A 120 -15.84 1.26 -8.64
C SER A 120 -16.61 1.55 -9.93
N SER A 121 -17.53 0.65 -10.29
CA SER A 121 -18.47 0.84 -11.39
C SER A 121 -19.86 0.47 -10.89
N HIS A 122 -20.86 1.31 -11.21
CA HIS A 122 -22.24 1.14 -10.75
C HIS A 122 -22.36 0.85 -9.24
N SER A 123 -21.60 1.58 -8.41
CA SER A 123 -21.56 1.44 -6.94
C SER A 123 -21.00 0.12 -6.40
N LYS A 124 -20.30 -0.68 -7.22
CA LYS A 124 -19.58 -1.88 -6.79
C LYS A 124 -18.10 -1.77 -7.10
N ILE A 125 -17.26 -2.27 -6.21
CA ILE A 125 -15.82 -2.42 -6.48
C ILE A 125 -15.64 -3.49 -7.54
N ILE A 126 -15.07 -3.12 -8.69
CA ILE A 126 -14.85 -4.03 -9.83
C ILE A 126 -13.38 -4.38 -10.03
N SER A 127 -12.46 -3.53 -9.58
CA SER A 127 -11.03 -3.79 -9.72
C SER A 127 -10.20 -3.05 -8.69
N VAL A 128 -8.96 -3.51 -8.52
CA VAL A 128 -7.94 -2.88 -7.68
C VAL A 128 -6.69 -2.66 -8.52
N GLU A 129 -6.17 -1.43 -8.47
CA GLU A 129 -4.92 -1.01 -9.07
C GLU A 129 -3.85 -1.00 -7.97
N ILE A 130 -2.78 -1.77 -8.18
CA ILE A 130 -1.71 -1.91 -7.19
C ILE A 130 -0.43 -1.32 -7.74
N ILE A 131 0.09 -0.28 -7.08
CA ILE A 131 1.28 0.43 -7.54
C ILE A 131 2.50 -0.19 -6.85
N THR A 132 3.01 -1.26 -7.46
CA THR A 132 4.13 -2.09 -6.96
C THR A 132 5.44 -1.90 -7.74
N PHE A 133 5.44 -2.09 -9.07
CA PHE A 133 6.68 -2.36 -9.83
C PHE A 133 6.98 -1.40 -10.99
N GLN A 134 5.97 -0.81 -11.63
CA GLN A 134 6.14 0.09 -12.77
C GLN A 134 5.26 1.33 -12.60
N SER A 135 5.86 2.47 -12.21
CA SER A 135 5.12 3.72 -12.03
C SER A 135 4.35 4.17 -13.28
N ASN A 136 4.74 3.71 -14.46
CA ASN A 136 4.16 4.15 -15.73
C ASN A 136 2.97 3.30 -16.21
N ALA A 137 2.77 2.09 -15.69
CA ALA A 137 1.68 1.20 -16.07
C ALA A 137 1.33 0.23 -14.92
N PRO A 138 0.71 0.71 -13.83
CA PRO A 138 0.40 -0.11 -12.68
C PRO A 138 -0.60 -1.23 -13.05
N PRO A 139 -0.37 -2.47 -12.59
CA PRO A 139 -1.28 -3.57 -12.85
C PRO A 139 -2.65 -3.36 -12.21
N THR A 140 -3.69 -3.65 -12.98
CA THR A 140 -5.08 -3.64 -12.52
C THR A 140 -5.58 -5.08 -12.40
N PHE A 141 -6.15 -5.43 -11.25
CA PHE A 141 -6.69 -6.74 -10.95
C PHE A 141 -8.22 -6.67 -10.92
N THR A 142 -8.89 -7.55 -11.65
CA THR A 142 -10.36 -7.59 -11.75
C THR A 142 -10.94 -8.45 -10.64
N LYS A 143 -11.98 -7.97 -9.96
CA LYS A 143 -12.64 -8.69 -8.86
C LYS A 143 -13.36 -9.93 -9.43
N MET A 144 -12.92 -11.12 -9.04
CA MET A 144 -13.50 -12.39 -9.50
C MET A 144 -14.57 -12.91 -8.55
N SER A 145 -14.40 -12.71 -7.24
CA SER A 145 -15.37 -13.13 -6.25
C SER A 145 -15.46 -12.11 -5.11
N SER A 146 -16.67 -11.63 -4.87
CA SER A 146 -17.06 -10.99 -3.62
C SER A 146 -17.63 -12.11 -2.77
N ASN A 147 -17.04 -12.45 -1.63
CA ASN A 147 -17.54 -13.51 -0.74
C ASN A 147 -19.06 -13.38 -0.55
N GLN A 148 -19.83 -14.17 -1.30
CA GLN A 148 -21.21 -14.45 -0.96
C GLN A 148 -21.17 -15.58 0.06
N HIS A 149 -21.83 -15.32 1.18
CA HIS A 149 -22.23 -16.24 2.23
C HIS A 149 -22.24 -17.71 1.77
N ILE A 150 -21.32 -18.53 2.29
CA ILE A 150 -21.49 -19.99 2.20
C ILE A 150 -22.57 -20.32 3.23
N SER A 151 -23.81 -20.34 2.78
CA SER A 151 -24.92 -20.90 3.53
C SER A 151 -24.61 -22.36 3.81
N SER A 152 -24.52 -22.71 5.08
CA SER A 152 -24.49 -24.08 5.58
C SER A 152 -25.75 -24.81 5.14
N GLU A 153 -25.64 -25.67 4.14
CA GLU A 153 -26.54 -26.80 3.96
C GLU A 153 -25.84 -28.04 4.52
N LEU A 154 -26.44 -28.66 5.53
CA LEU A 154 -26.50 -30.11 5.76
C LEU A 154 -27.43 -30.33 6.97
N GLY A 155 -28.50 -31.09 6.73
CA GLY A 155 -29.59 -31.36 7.66
C GLY A 155 -29.33 -32.47 8.66
#